data_AF-M3F6J3-F1
#
_entry.id   AF-M3F6J3-F1
#
_cell.length_a   1.000
_cell.length_b   1.000
_cell.length_c   1.000
_cell.angle_alpha   90.00
_cell.angle_beta   90.00
_cell.angle_gamma   90.00
#
_symmetry.space_group_name_H-M   'P 1'
#
loop_
_entity.id
_entity.type
_entity.pdbx_description
1 polymer ?
#
loop_
_entity_poly.entity_id
_entity_poly.type
_entity_poly.pdbx_seq_one_letter_code
_entity_poly.pdbx_strand_id
1 'polypeptide(L)'
;MDNTACNLASANLQKFVNLETLNFDVEGFRYLCRLWTIILEISVTMAQFPSKEIAELSYKFRTLGLGYANLGSVLMILGIPYDSQEAMAITGAISSIMHMTAYATSAEMAKEQGPFTGYAKIKNICFA
;
A
#
# COMPACT_ATOMS: atom_id res chain seq x y z
N MET A 1 0.72 14.06 13.70
CA MET A 1 0.80 13.66 12.29
C MET A 1 0.51 14.82 11.37
N ASP A 2 -0.08 15.90 11.88
CA ASP A 2 -0.19 17.16 11.13
C ASP A 2 1.20 17.58 10.62
N ASN A 3 1.24 18.06 9.37
CA ASN A 3 2.44 18.47 8.63
C ASN A 3 3.41 17.34 8.21
N THR A 4 2.96 16.09 8.03
CA THR A 4 3.72 15.06 7.27
C THR A 4 3.32 15.03 5.80
N ALA A 5 4.27 14.75 4.91
CA ALA A 5 3.99 14.44 3.51
C ALA A 5 3.95 12.92 3.29
N CYS A 6 3.06 12.46 2.42
CA CYS A 6 2.87 11.05 2.11
C CYS A 6 3.15 10.78 0.64
N ASN A 7 3.96 9.76 0.36
CA ASN A 7 4.18 9.28 -1.01
C ASN A 7 3.07 8.29 -1.37
N LEU A 8 2.43 8.51 -2.53
CA LEU A 8 1.26 7.74 -2.96
C LEU A 8 1.58 6.90 -4.19
N ALA A 9 1.12 5.66 -4.20
CA ALA A 9 1.09 4.81 -5.39
C ALA A 9 -0.21 4.00 -5.42
N SER A 10 -0.73 3.76 -6.63
CA SER A 10 -1.96 2.99 -6.84
C SER A 10 -1.74 1.87 -7.85
N ALA A 11 -1.96 0.63 -7.43
CA ALA A 11 -1.95 -0.52 -8.32
C ALA A 11 -3.19 -0.54 -9.21
N ASN A 12 -3.02 -0.71 -10.52
CA ASN A 12 -4.15 -0.91 -11.44
C ASN A 12 -4.62 -2.37 -11.37
N LEU A 13 -5.74 -2.63 -10.69
CA LEU A 13 -6.24 -4.00 -10.46
C LEU A 13 -6.56 -4.76 -11.75
N GLN A 14 -6.96 -4.06 -12.81
CA GLN A 14 -7.29 -4.69 -14.09
C GLN A 14 -6.10 -5.46 -14.69
N LYS A 15 -4.86 -5.05 -14.37
CA LYS A 15 -3.65 -5.75 -14.84
C LYS A 15 -3.45 -7.13 -14.23
N PHE A 16 -4.16 -7.43 -13.13
CA PHE A 16 -4.09 -8.71 -12.43
C PHE A 16 -5.26 -9.63 -12.79
N VAL A 17 -6.18 -9.23 -13.66
CA VAL A 17 -7.28 -10.08 -14.10
C VAL A 17 -6.93 -10.71 -15.44
N ASN A 18 -6.94 -12.03 -15.49
CA ASN A 18 -6.83 -12.77 -16.75
C ASN A 18 -8.19 -12.75 -17.45
N LEU A 19 -8.27 -12.19 -18.66
CA LEU A 19 -9.55 -11.99 -19.37
C LEU A 19 -10.17 -13.27 -19.95
N GLU A 20 -9.38 -14.35 -20.10
CA GLU A 20 -9.87 -15.62 -20.64
C GLU A 20 -10.43 -16.52 -19.53
N THR A 21 -9.75 -16.55 -18.38
CA THR A 21 -10.09 -17.41 -17.23
C THR A 21 -10.88 -16.67 -16.16
N LEU A 22 -10.93 -15.33 -16.22
CA LEU A 22 -11.51 -14.43 -15.22
C LEU A 22 -10.89 -14.57 -13.81
N ASN A 23 -9.70 -15.16 -13.72
CA ASN A 23 -8.99 -15.32 -12.46
C ASN A 23 -8.15 -14.08 -12.12
N PHE A 24 -8.05 -13.79 -10.82
CA PHE A 24 -7.18 -12.75 -10.27
C PHE A 24 -5.81 -13.32 -9.91
N ASP A 25 -4.74 -12.71 -10.42
CA ASP A 25 -3.35 -13.05 -10.12
C ASP A 25 -2.92 -12.51 -8.74
N VAL A 26 -3.17 -13.31 -7.71
CA VAL A 26 -2.83 -12.99 -6.32
C VAL A 26 -1.32 -12.89 -6.11
N GLU A 27 -0.53 -13.78 -6.72
CA GLU A 27 0.91 -13.82 -6.51
C GLU A 27 1.60 -12.63 -7.18
N GLY A 28 1.19 -12.28 -8.40
CA GLY A 28 1.63 -11.06 -9.05
C GLY A 28 1.25 -9.81 -8.25
N PHE A 29 0.04 -9.77 -7.68
CA PHE A 29 -0.38 -8.64 -6.86
C PHE A 29 0.43 -8.52 -5.56
N ARG A 30 0.69 -9.63 -4.86
CA ARG A 30 1.58 -9.66 -3.69
C ARG A 30 2.99 -9.17 -4.03
N TYR A 31 3.55 -9.66 -5.13
CA TYR A 31 4.86 -9.21 -5.61
C TYR A 31 4.88 -7.70 -5.88
N LEU A 32 3.85 -7.18 -6.56
CA LEU A 32 3.72 -5.75 -6.82
C LEU A 32 3.61 -4.95 -5.51
N CYS A 33 2.76 -5.36 -4.56
CA CYS A 33 2.60 -4.66 -3.29
C CYS A 33 3.91 -4.60 -2.50
N ARG A 34 4.65 -5.71 -2.46
CA ARG A 34 5.97 -5.77 -1.84
C ARG A 34 6.95 -4.78 -2.49
N LEU A 35 7.08 -4.85 -3.81
CA LEU A 35 8.02 -3.99 -4.55
C LEU A 35 7.69 -2.51 -4.34
N TRP A 36 6.42 -2.13 -4.43
CA TRP A 36 6.02 -0.74 -4.25
C TRP A 36 6.13 -0.25 -2.82
N THR A 37 5.96 -1.12 -1.82
CA THR A 37 6.23 -0.75 -0.42
C THR A 37 7.70 -0.33 -0.26
N ILE A 38 8.63 -1.08 -0.85
CA ILE A 38 10.07 -0.75 -0.84
C ILE A 38 10.33 0.56 -1.61
N ILE A 39 9.74 0.72 -2.79
CA ILE A 39 9.92 1.94 -3.61
C ILE A 39 9.40 3.17 -2.85
N LEU A 40 8.23 3.07 -2.21
CA LEU A 40 7.64 4.17 -1.45
C LEU A 40 8.51 4.54 -0.25
N GLU A 41 9.06 3.56 0.47
CA GLU A 41 10.00 3.79 1.56
C GLU A 41 11.27 4.51 1.07
N ILE A 42 11.86 4.06 -0.04
CA ILE A 42 13.05 4.72 -0.63
C ILE A 42 12.71 6.14 -1.09
N SER A 43 11.52 6.35 -1.66
CA SER A 43 11.10 7.65 -2.20
C SER A 43 11.05 8.76 -1.14
N VAL A 44 10.88 8.43 0.15
CA VAL A 44 10.95 9.40 1.25
C VAL A 44 12.35 10.03 1.34
N THR A 45 13.41 9.25 1.07
CA THR A 45 14.80 9.74 1.11
C THR A 45 15.17 10.64 -0.08
N MET A 46 14.43 10.52 -1.18
CA MET A 46 14.62 11.32 -2.40
C MET A 46 13.68 12.53 -2.47
N ALA A 47 12.71 12.63 -1.56
CA ALA A 47 11.68 13.65 -1.60
C ALA A 47 12.23 15.04 -1.26
N GLN A 48 11.77 16.05 -2.00
CA GLN A 48 12.01 17.45 -1.68
C GLN A 48 10.78 18.04 -1.00
N PHE A 49 10.96 18.55 0.21
CA PHE A 49 9.86 19.09 1.02
C PHE A 49 9.89 20.62 1.02
N PRO A 50 8.72 21.28 0.94
CA PRO A 50 8.63 22.73 0.82
C PRO A 50 8.99 23.49 2.10
N SER A 51 8.98 22.82 3.26
CA SER A 51 9.39 23.40 4.54
C SER A 51 10.24 22.42 5.35
N LYS A 52 11.10 22.99 6.22
CA LYS A 52 11.94 22.20 7.12
C LYS A 52 11.12 21.36 8.09
N GLU A 53 10.02 21.90 8.62
CA GLU A 53 9.12 21.19 9.53
C GLU A 53 8.51 19.95 8.85
N ILE A 54 8.03 20.09 7.61
CA ILE A 54 7.46 18.98 6.85
C ILE A 54 8.53 17.94 6.56
N ALA A 55 9.76 18.36 6.22
CA ALA A 55 10.87 17.44 5.99
C ALA A 55 11.18 16.60 7.23
N GLU A 56 11.38 17.25 8.38
CA GLU A 56 11.72 16.59 9.65
C GLU A 56 10.64 15.58 10.07
N LEU A 57 9.36 15.96 9.96
CA LEU A 57 8.26 15.07 10.29
C LEU A 57 8.14 13.91 9.29
N SER A 58 8.33 14.17 7.99
CA SER A 58 8.24 13.13 6.96
C SER A 58 9.36 12.10 7.09
N TYR A 59 10.60 12.51 7.39
CA TYR A 59 11.69 11.58 7.69
C TYR A 59 11.47 10.80 8.99
N LYS A 60 10.86 11.44 9.99
CA LYS A 60 10.61 10.82 11.29
C LYS A 60 9.55 9.73 11.25
N PHE A 61 8.50 9.94 10.46
CA PHE A 61 7.34 9.04 10.41
C PHE A 61 7.32 8.15 9.17
N ARG A 62 8.08 8.47 8.11
CA ARG A 62 8.20 7.70 6.86
C ARG A 62 6.84 7.24 6.32
N THR A 63 5.88 8.15 6.26
CA THR A 63 4.51 7.81 5.85
C THR A 63 4.44 7.46 4.37
N LEU A 64 3.85 6.32 4.06
CA LEU A 64 3.57 5.86 2.70
C LEU A 64 2.08 5.55 2.52
N GLY A 65 1.61 5.64 1.28
CA GLY A 65 0.24 5.33 0.91
C GLY A 65 0.22 4.46 -0.34
N LEU A 66 0.16 3.14 -0.12
CA LEU A 66 -0.10 2.17 -1.18
C LEU A 66 -1.60 1.88 -1.26
N GLY A 67 -2.18 2.13 -2.42
CA GLY A 67 -3.58 1.85 -2.73
C GLY A 67 -3.74 1.07 -4.03
N TYR A 68 -4.99 1.00 -4.48
CA TYR A 68 -5.33 0.40 -5.77
C TYR A 68 -6.43 1.20 -6.47
N ALA A 69 -6.51 1.03 -7.79
CA ALA A 69 -7.49 1.67 -8.67
C ALA A 69 -8.18 0.62 -9.55
N ASN A 70 -9.26 1.03 -10.23
CA ASN A 70 -10.02 0.22 -11.19
C ASN A 70 -10.71 -1.02 -10.60
N LEU A 71 -11.07 -0.99 -9.32
CA LEU A 71 -11.91 -2.02 -8.70
C LEU A 71 -13.24 -2.17 -9.45
N GLY A 72 -13.92 -1.06 -9.78
CA GLY A 72 -15.18 -1.09 -10.54
C GLY A 72 -15.02 -1.77 -11.90
N SER A 73 -13.93 -1.50 -12.62
CA SER A 73 -13.64 -2.16 -13.90
C SER A 73 -13.43 -3.66 -13.74
N VAL A 74 -12.74 -4.09 -12.68
CA VAL A 74 -12.59 -5.53 -12.37
C VAL A 74 -13.95 -6.17 -12.10
N LEU A 75 -14.79 -5.56 -11.25
CA LEU A 75 -16.11 -6.08 -10.94
C LEU A 75 -17.01 -6.17 -12.19
N MET A 76 -16.93 -5.18 -13.09
CA MET A 76 -17.64 -5.21 -14.37
C MET A 76 -17.18 -6.35 -15.28
N ILE A 77 -15.88 -6.60 -15.38
CA ILE A 77 -15.31 -7.73 -16.17
C ILE A 77 -15.80 -9.06 -15.61
N LEU A 78 -15.88 -9.19 -14.29
CA LEU A 78 -16.36 -10.39 -13.60
C LEU A 78 -17.89 -10.52 -13.60
N GLY A 79 -18.63 -9.51 -14.06
CA GLY A 79 -20.10 -9.49 -14.04
C GLY A 79 -20.69 -9.36 -12.63
N ILE A 80 -19.94 -8.82 -11.67
CA ILE A 80 -20.32 -8.74 -10.26
C ILE A 80 -20.89 -7.34 -9.97
N PRO A 81 -22.13 -7.22 -9.44
CA PRO A 81 -22.70 -5.94 -9.03
C PRO A 81 -21.87 -5.28 -7.93
N TYR A 82 -21.63 -3.97 -8.06
CA TYR A 82 -20.77 -3.23 -7.12
C TYR A 82 -21.31 -3.21 -5.67
N ASP A 83 -22.63 -3.20 -5.48
CA ASP A 83 -23.27 -3.20 -4.16
C ASP A 83 -23.50 -4.59 -3.55
N SER A 84 -22.94 -5.64 -4.16
CA SER A 84 -23.13 -7.01 -3.72
C SER A 84 -22.22 -7.40 -2.56
N GLN A 85 -22.64 -8.41 -1.79
CA GLN A 85 -21.78 -9.03 -0.78
C GLN A 85 -20.51 -9.64 -1.40
N GLU A 86 -20.61 -10.13 -2.63
CA GLU A 86 -19.47 -10.68 -3.37
C GLU A 86 -18.43 -9.60 -3.71
N ALA A 87 -18.86 -8.43 -4.20
CA ALA A 87 -17.97 -7.31 -4.43
C ALA A 87 -17.28 -6.85 -3.13
N MET A 88 -18.01 -6.84 -2.01
CA MET A 88 -17.45 -6.52 -0.69
C MET A 88 -16.40 -7.55 -0.26
N ALA A 89 -16.67 -8.85 -0.46
CA ALA A 89 -15.73 -9.93 -0.14
C ALA A 89 -14.44 -9.83 -0.98
N ILE A 90 -14.56 -9.59 -2.29
CA ILE A 90 -13.41 -9.40 -3.19
C ILE A 90 -12.59 -8.18 -2.77
N THR A 91 -13.24 -7.06 -2.49
CA THR A 91 -12.58 -5.83 -2.06
C THR A 91 -11.86 -6.02 -0.73
N GLY A 92 -12.48 -6.72 0.22
CA GLY A 92 -11.89 -7.08 1.49
C GLY A 92 -10.66 -7.98 1.32
N ALA A 93 -10.72 -8.98 0.43
CA ALA A 93 -9.61 -9.86 0.13
C ALA A 93 -8.42 -9.10 -0.48
N ILE A 94 -8.66 -8.29 -1.53
CA ILE A 94 -7.63 -7.47 -2.19
C ILE A 94 -6.99 -6.51 -1.18
N SER A 95 -7.81 -5.81 -0.39
CA SER A 95 -7.33 -4.89 0.65
C SER A 95 -6.47 -5.59 1.69
N SER A 96 -6.91 -6.77 2.15
CA SER A 96 -6.19 -7.55 3.16
C SER A 96 -4.84 -8.04 2.62
N ILE A 97 -4.80 -8.53 1.38
CA ILE A 97 -3.55 -8.97 0.74
C ILE A 97 -2.57 -7.80 0.62
N MET A 98 -3.02 -6.65 0.12
CA MET A 98 -2.20 -5.45 -0.01
C MET A 98 -1.67 -4.98 1.35
N HIS A 99 -2.56 -4.85 2.32
CA HIS A 99 -2.25 -4.35 3.66
C HIS A 99 -1.24 -5.25 4.37
N MET A 100 -1.50 -6.56 4.42
CA MET A 100 -0.62 -7.50 5.10
C MET A 100 0.73 -7.64 4.40
N THR A 101 0.76 -7.58 3.07
CA THR A 101 2.02 -7.63 2.31
C THR A 101 2.87 -6.39 2.53
N ALA A 102 2.25 -5.20 2.57
CA ALA A 102 2.93 -3.95 2.89
C ALA A 102 3.48 -3.97 4.32
N TYR A 103 2.70 -4.46 5.29
CA TYR A 103 3.14 -4.57 6.69
C TYR A 103 4.28 -5.56 6.88
N ALA A 104 4.19 -6.75 6.28
CA ALA A 104 5.27 -7.73 6.31
C ALA A 104 6.57 -7.15 5.70
N THR A 105 6.44 -6.46 4.57
CA THR A 105 7.57 -5.81 3.90
C THR A 105 8.16 -4.70 4.76
N SER A 106 7.35 -3.85 5.40
CA SER A 106 7.82 -2.83 6.34
C SER A 106 8.60 -3.43 7.50
N ALA A 107 8.07 -4.51 8.11
CA ALA A 107 8.74 -5.19 9.22
C ALA A 107 10.10 -5.80 8.80
N GLU A 108 10.20 -6.33 7.59
CA GLU A 108 11.47 -6.81 7.03
C GLU A 108 12.46 -5.67 6.81
N MET A 109 12.01 -4.51 6.30
CA MET A 109 12.86 -3.33 6.15
C MET A 109 13.34 -2.80 7.50
N ALA A 110 12.47 -2.79 8.51
CA ALA A 110 12.80 -2.39 9.86
C ALA A 110 13.81 -3.34 10.53
N LYS A 111 13.82 -4.62 10.16
CA LYS A 111 14.84 -5.58 10.62
C LYS A 111 16.23 -5.20 10.12
N GLU A 112 16.35 -4.73 8.88
CA GLU A 112 17.64 -4.38 8.25
C GLU A 112 18.08 -2.94 8.56
N GLN A 113 17.16 -1.97 8.57
CA GLN A 113 17.47 -0.53 8.68
C GLN A 113 17.08 0.08 10.03
N GLY A 114 16.39 -0.67 10.88
CA GLY A 114 15.74 -0.17 12.08
C GLY A 114 14.34 0.42 11.81
N PRO A 115 13.47 0.43 12.84
CA PRO A 115 12.18 1.11 12.76
C PRO A 115 12.36 2.62 12.59
N PHE A 116 11.33 3.30 12.07
CA PHE A 116 11.35 4.75 11.95
C PHE A 116 11.44 5.40 13.33
N THR A 117 12.06 6.58 13.43
CA THR A 117 12.33 7.25 14.71
C THR A 117 11.04 7.58 15.49
N GLY A 118 9.92 7.79 14.79
CA GLY A 118 8.60 8.00 15.40
C GLY A 118 7.94 6.74 15.99
N TYR A 119 8.45 5.53 15.72
CA TYR A 119 7.73 4.26 15.94
C TYR A 119 7.30 4.04 17.39
N ALA A 120 8.20 4.30 18.35
CA ALA A 120 7.91 4.09 19.78
C ALA A 120 6.68 4.89 20.27
N LYS A 121 6.35 6.01 19.62
CA LYS A 121 5.19 6.85 19.96
C LYS A 121 3.87 6.31 19.42
N ILE A 122 3.91 5.50 18.36
CA ILE A 122 2.72 5.02 17.64
C ILE A 122 2.67 3.49 17.47
N LYS A 123 3.49 2.74 18.23
CA LYS A 123 3.55 1.27 18.20
C LYS A 123 2.22 0.55 18.47
N ASN A 124 1.23 1.25 19.04
CA ASN A 124 -0.10 0.69 19.32
C ASN A 124 -1.06 0.80 18.12
N ILE A 125 -0.68 1.57 17.10
CA ILE A 125 -1.52 1.86 15.92
C ILE A 125 -0.78 1.62 14.59
N CYS A 126 0.52 1.35 14.63
CA CYS A 126 1.37 1.18 13.45
C CYS A 126 2.43 0.10 13.72
N PHE A 127 2.81 -0.64 12.70
CA PHE A 127 3.89 -1.65 12.75
C PHE A 127 5.20 -1.05 12.19
N ALA A 128 6.32 -1.65 12.58
CA ALA A 128 7.68 -1.09 12.44
C ALA A 128 8.12 -0.81 10.99
#